data_AF-A0A359KNG5-F1
#
_entry.id   AF-A0A359KNG5-F1
#
_cell.length_a   1.000
_cell.length_b   1.000
_cell.length_c   1.000
_cell.angle_alpha   90.00
_cell.angle_beta   90.00
_cell.angle_gamma   90.00
#
_symmetry.space_group_name_H-M   'P 1'
#
loop_
_entity.id
_entity.type
_entity.pdbx_description
1 polymer ?
#
loop_
_entity_poly.entity_id
_entity_poly.type
_entity_poly.pdbx_seq_one_letter_code
_entity_poly.pdbx_strand_id
1 'polypeptide(L)'
;MMTGWSNLAVDLVDTTSNMIDAAAAVVTGRLHLDSPRDVRARLLSGDALAISYFRFELSRQIASALLTMDPYVIAVYEEQDVPESEDVTPVEASFAEPLKLFVEVACKTPVLPAVIDALNEALSQAIGGLLPEPPRGYIEAIVVDEDNRRLLRPRAYGYHPAPILLAAREDTDKPETE
;
A
#
# COMPACT_ATOMS: atom_id res chain seq x y z
N MET A 1 -27.65 4.57 -17.76
CA MET A 1 -27.04 3.69 -16.75
C MET A 1 -25.78 4.37 -16.25
N MET A 2 -25.85 5.13 -15.15
CA MET A 2 -24.78 6.06 -14.72
C MET A 2 -24.68 6.16 -13.18
N THR A 3 -25.15 5.14 -12.46
CA THR A 3 -25.25 5.13 -10.99
C THR A 3 -24.17 4.31 -10.29
N GLY A 4 -23.50 3.38 -10.98
CA GLY A 4 -22.48 2.53 -10.37
C GLY A 4 -21.18 3.26 -10.00
N TRP A 5 -20.79 4.26 -10.79
CA TRP A 5 -19.54 4.99 -10.61
C TRP A 5 -19.59 5.99 -9.46
N SER A 6 -20.75 6.64 -9.25
CA SER A 6 -20.93 7.58 -8.15
C SER A 6 -20.93 6.87 -6.79
N ASN A 7 -21.51 5.68 -6.69
CA ASN A 7 -21.47 4.89 -5.46
C ASN A 7 -20.07 4.36 -5.17
N LEU A 8 -19.36 3.88 -6.19
CA LEU A 8 -17.97 3.44 -6.04
C LEU A 8 -17.03 4.58 -5.63
N ALA A 9 -17.22 5.79 -6.19
CA ALA A 9 -16.42 6.96 -5.83
C ALA A 9 -16.64 7.41 -4.38
N VAL A 10 -17.89 7.42 -3.90
CA VAL A 10 -18.21 7.74 -2.49
C VAL A 10 -17.61 6.69 -1.55
N ASP A 11 -17.75 5.41 -1.90
CA ASP A 11 -17.18 4.29 -1.12
C ASP A 11 -15.64 4.36 -1.04
N LEU A 12 -14.97 4.76 -2.13
CA LEU A 12 -13.52 4.94 -2.15
C LEU A 12 -13.03 6.13 -1.30
N VAL A 13 -13.78 7.23 -1.26
CA VAL A 13 -13.42 8.39 -0.41
C VAL A 13 -13.52 8.03 1.07
N ASP A 14 -14.60 7.36 1.47
CA ASP A 14 -14.78 6.90 2.85
C ASP A 14 -13.74 5.83 3.19
N THR A 15 -13.50 4.89 2.28
CA THR A 15 -12.47 3.86 2.43
C THR A 15 -11.09 4.46 2.63
N THR A 16 -10.65 5.39 1.78
CA THR A 16 -9.33 6.02 1.89
C THR A 16 -9.18 6.87 3.15
N SER A 17 -10.23 7.56 3.57
CA SER A 17 -10.23 8.30 4.84
C SER A 17 -10.03 7.34 6.03
N ASN A 18 -10.76 6.22 6.04
CA ASN A 18 -10.60 5.19 7.08
C ASN A 18 -9.19 4.57 7.08
N MET A 19 -8.58 4.36 5.91
CA MET A 19 -7.21 3.85 5.82
C MET A 19 -6.21 4.83 6.45
N ILE A 20 -6.35 6.13 6.16
CA ILE A 20 -5.49 7.19 6.71
C ILE A 20 -5.66 7.29 8.22
N ASP A 21 -6.89 7.25 8.72
CA ASP A 21 -7.16 7.30 10.16
C ASP A 21 -6.61 6.07 10.89
N ALA A 22 -6.74 4.88 10.30
CA ALA A 22 -6.15 3.65 10.83
C ALA A 22 -4.61 3.74 10.87
N ALA A 23 -3.98 4.23 9.80
CA ALA A 23 -2.54 4.45 9.75
C ALA A 23 -2.09 5.46 10.82
N ALA A 24 -2.80 6.58 10.98
CA ALA A 24 -2.50 7.57 12.01
C ALA A 24 -2.66 7.01 13.44
N ALA A 25 -3.68 6.19 13.69
CA ALA A 25 -3.89 5.55 14.99
C ALA A 25 -2.73 4.60 15.35
N VAL A 26 -2.25 3.81 14.39
CA VAL A 26 -1.08 2.94 14.61
C VAL A 26 0.17 3.75 14.92
N VAL A 27 0.43 4.84 14.18
CA VAL A 27 1.58 5.72 14.44
C VAL A 27 1.49 6.36 15.82
N THR A 28 0.29 6.79 16.22
CA THR A 28 0.04 7.37 17.55
C THR A 28 0.47 6.39 18.65
N GLY A 29 0.03 5.13 18.54
CA GLY A 29 0.40 4.09 19.49
C GLY A 29 1.89 3.75 19.46
N ARG A 30 2.49 3.58 18.27
CA ARG A 30 3.91 3.21 18.10
C ARG A 30 4.87 4.26 18.63
N LEU A 31 4.56 5.53 18.40
CA LEU A 31 5.38 6.66 18.82
C LEU A 31 5.00 7.21 20.19
N HIS A 32 4.04 6.58 20.88
CA HIS A 32 3.54 7.03 22.19
C HIS A 32 3.12 8.51 22.19
N LEU A 33 2.42 8.92 21.13
CA LEU A 33 1.89 10.27 21.00
C LEU A 33 0.56 10.40 21.74
N ASP A 34 0.25 11.61 22.18
CA ASP A 34 -0.98 11.88 22.93
C ASP A 34 -2.23 11.80 22.06
N SER A 35 -2.10 12.10 20.75
CA SER A 35 -3.23 12.09 19.82
C SER A 35 -2.86 11.86 18.35
N PRO A 36 -3.81 11.45 17.50
CA PRO A 36 -3.63 11.41 16.03
C PRO A 36 -3.28 12.76 15.41
N ARG A 37 -3.62 13.87 16.07
CA ARG A 37 -3.24 15.21 15.59
C ARG A 37 -1.72 15.42 15.64
N ASP A 38 -1.05 14.83 16.62
CA ASP A 38 0.40 14.92 16.77
C ASP A 38 1.12 14.14 15.67
N VAL A 39 0.51 13.07 15.16
CA VAL A 39 1.00 12.35 13.98
C VAL A 39 1.08 13.30 12.80
N ARG A 40 0.02 14.07 12.52
CA ARG A 40 0.03 15.03 11.41
C ARG A 40 1.18 16.04 11.55
N ALA A 41 1.42 16.55 12.75
CA ALA A 41 2.53 17.48 12.99
C ALA A 41 3.89 16.83 12.67
N ARG A 42 4.08 15.57 13.08
CA ARG A 42 5.30 14.78 12.82
C ARG A 42 5.50 14.49 11.33
N LEU A 43 4.43 14.13 10.63
CA LEU A 43 4.46 13.93 9.17
C LEU A 43 4.84 15.23 8.44
N LEU A 44 4.27 16.37 8.86
CA LEU A 44 4.58 17.68 8.29
C LEU A 44 6.00 18.15 8.59
N SER A 45 6.58 17.77 9.71
CA SER A 45 7.97 18.08 10.05
C SER A 45 9.00 17.19 9.33
N GLY A 46 8.54 16.21 8.53
CA GLY A 46 9.44 15.26 7.87
C GLY A 46 10.04 14.23 8.82
N ASP A 47 9.35 13.89 9.92
CA ASP A 47 9.86 12.88 10.87
C ASP A 47 9.87 11.51 10.18
N ALA A 48 11.06 11.06 9.77
CA ALA A 48 11.26 9.84 8.99
C ALA A 48 10.63 8.61 9.65
N LEU A 49 10.65 8.51 10.98
CA LEU A 49 10.10 7.35 11.69
C LEU A 49 8.56 7.38 11.66
N ALA A 50 7.95 8.55 11.84
CA ALA A 50 6.51 8.71 11.70
C ALA A 50 6.05 8.40 10.26
N ILE A 51 6.81 8.86 9.26
CA ILE A 51 6.54 8.60 7.85
C ILE A 51 6.66 7.09 7.55
N SER A 52 7.72 6.41 8.00
CA SER A 52 7.88 4.97 7.82
C SER A 52 6.70 4.19 8.40
N TYR A 53 6.31 4.43 9.65
CA TYR A 53 5.19 3.71 10.27
C TYR A 53 3.86 4.01 9.58
N PHE A 54 3.64 5.27 9.20
CA PHE A 54 2.42 5.66 8.51
C PHE A 54 2.31 4.97 7.15
N ARG A 55 3.38 5.02 6.33
CA ARG A 55 3.44 4.39 5.01
C ARG A 55 3.25 2.89 5.10
N PHE A 56 3.92 2.23 6.03
CA PHE A 56 3.80 0.78 6.23
C PHE A 56 2.39 0.36 6.64
N GLU A 57 1.74 1.08 7.55
CA GLU A 57 0.36 0.73 7.90
C GLU A 57 -0.59 1.02 6.74
N LEU A 58 -0.40 2.14 6.04
CA LEU A 58 -1.21 2.48 4.88
C LEU A 58 -1.06 1.45 3.74
N SER A 59 0.14 0.93 3.49
CA SER A 59 0.37 -0.14 2.50
C SER A 59 -0.42 -1.40 2.87
N ARG A 60 -0.45 -1.80 4.15
CA ARG A 60 -1.27 -2.92 4.64
C ARG A 60 -2.77 -2.68 4.42
N GLN A 61 -3.25 -1.48 4.69
CA GLN A 61 -4.66 -1.13 4.48
C GLN A 61 -5.05 -1.18 3.00
N ILE A 62 -4.18 -0.66 2.11
CA ILE A 62 -4.34 -0.76 0.65
C ILE A 62 -4.39 -2.23 0.21
N ALA A 63 -3.45 -3.05 0.69
CA ALA A 63 -3.41 -4.48 0.39
C ALA A 63 -4.71 -5.19 0.76
N SER A 64 -5.25 -4.92 1.95
CA SER A 64 -6.52 -5.48 2.42
C SER A 64 -7.71 -5.04 1.56
N ALA A 65 -7.74 -3.77 1.12
CA ALA A 65 -8.80 -3.28 0.27
C ALA A 65 -8.75 -3.89 -1.14
N LEU A 66 -7.56 -4.03 -1.74
CA LEU A 66 -7.40 -4.69 -3.04
C LEU A 66 -7.90 -6.15 -2.99
N LEU A 67 -7.58 -6.87 -1.92
CA LEU A 67 -8.09 -8.23 -1.68
C LEU A 67 -9.61 -8.29 -1.55
N THR A 68 -10.24 -7.24 -1.04
CA THR A 68 -11.70 -7.16 -0.85
C THR A 68 -12.40 -6.74 -2.15
N MET A 69 -11.81 -5.83 -2.92
CA MET A 69 -12.42 -5.24 -4.12
C MET A 69 -12.30 -6.12 -5.35
N ASP A 70 -11.24 -6.94 -5.46
CA ASP A 70 -11.07 -7.86 -6.59
C ASP A 70 -10.92 -9.32 -6.13
N PRO A 71 -11.88 -10.21 -6.49
CA PRO A 71 -11.83 -11.63 -6.15
C PRO A 71 -10.68 -12.40 -6.83
N TYR A 72 -9.95 -11.82 -7.77
CA TYR A 72 -8.81 -12.47 -8.40
C TYR A 72 -7.47 -12.09 -7.78
N VAL A 73 -7.43 -11.10 -6.89
CA VAL A 73 -6.22 -10.80 -6.11
C VAL A 73 -6.04 -11.88 -5.04
N ILE A 74 -4.88 -12.53 -5.08
CA ILE A 74 -4.49 -13.60 -4.15
C ILE A 74 -3.62 -13.03 -3.03
N ALA A 75 -2.67 -12.16 -3.37
CA ALA A 75 -1.75 -11.59 -2.40
C ALA A 75 -1.23 -10.23 -2.86
N VAL A 76 -0.83 -9.42 -1.90
CA VAL A 76 -0.20 -8.12 -2.14
C VAL A 76 1.08 -8.04 -1.32
N TYR A 77 2.15 -7.60 -1.99
CA TYR A 77 3.47 -7.45 -1.41
C TYR A 77 3.97 -6.01 -1.59
N GLU A 78 4.85 -5.56 -0.71
CA GLU A 78 5.55 -4.28 -0.82
C GLU A 78 6.99 -4.50 -1.27
N GLU A 79 7.47 -3.73 -2.26
CA GLU A 79 8.90 -3.69 -2.57
C GLU A 79 9.67 -3.20 -1.35
N GLN A 80 10.89 -3.71 -1.16
CA GLN A 80 11.81 -3.21 -0.14
C GLN A 80 12.97 -2.55 -0.85
N ASP A 81 13.20 -1.27 -0.57
CA ASP A 81 14.41 -0.60 -1.02
C ASP A 81 15.60 -1.13 -0.21
N VAL A 82 16.68 -1.47 -0.92
CA VAL A 82 17.97 -1.79 -0.29
C VAL A 82 18.90 -0.62 -0.56
N PRO A 83 19.63 -0.13 0.44
CA PRO A 83 20.78 0.71 0.16
C PRO A 83 21.76 -0.08 -0.72
N GLU A 84 22.07 0.43 -1.93
CA GLU A 84 22.97 -0.23 -2.90
C GLU A 84 24.42 -0.42 -2.41
N SER A 85 24.74 0.00 -1.17
CA SER A 85 26.03 -0.20 -0.53
C SER A 85 25.90 -0.31 0.99
N GLU A 86 26.80 -1.09 1.61
CA GLU A 86 26.83 -1.37 3.06
C GLU A 86 27.00 -0.12 3.94
N ASP A 87 27.35 1.03 3.35
CA ASP A 87 27.58 2.32 4.02
C ASP A 87 26.44 3.34 3.85
N VAL A 88 25.37 3.01 3.12
CA VAL A 88 24.24 3.93 2.93
C VAL A 88 23.22 3.67 4.04
N THR A 89 23.06 4.66 4.92
CA THR A 89 21.92 4.76 5.83
C THR A 89 20.64 4.41 5.09
N PRO A 90 19.73 3.58 5.66
CA PRO A 90 18.48 3.22 4.99
C PRO A 90 17.80 4.49 4.49
N VAL A 91 17.33 4.45 3.24
CA VAL A 91 16.67 5.58 2.58
C VAL A 91 15.57 6.06 3.53
N GLU A 92 15.65 7.33 3.95
CA GLU A 92 14.65 7.91 4.84
C GLU A 92 13.29 7.84 4.13
N ALA A 93 12.30 7.23 4.77
CA ALA A 93 10.98 7.09 4.18
C ALA A 93 10.43 8.47 3.85
N SER A 94 10.08 8.67 2.58
CA SER A 94 9.62 9.95 2.06
C SER A 94 8.20 9.81 1.52
N PHE A 95 7.41 10.87 1.63
CA PHE A 95 6.13 10.95 0.93
C PHE A 95 6.28 11.29 -0.55
N ALA A 96 7.46 11.70 -1.00
CA ALA A 96 7.71 12.00 -2.41
C ALA A 96 7.73 10.74 -3.29
N GLU A 97 7.98 9.57 -2.69
CA GLU A 97 8.07 8.29 -3.39
C GLU A 97 6.76 7.50 -3.30
N PRO A 98 6.31 6.86 -4.39
CA PRO A 98 5.12 6.02 -4.36
C PRO A 98 5.34 4.77 -3.49
N LEU A 99 4.26 4.19 -2.99
CA LEU A 99 4.26 2.82 -2.46
C LEU A 99 4.34 1.86 -3.64
N LYS A 100 5.43 1.10 -3.72
CA LYS A 100 5.65 0.12 -4.78
C LYS A 100 5.08 -1.22 -4.35
N LEU A 101 3.98 -1.63 -4.97
CA LEU A 101 3.23 -2.84 -4.62
C LEU A 101 3.32 -3.89 -5.73
N PHE A 102 3.51 -5.15 -5.35
CA PHE A 102 3.30 -6.29 -6.24
C PHE A 102 1.96 -6.95 -5.90
N VAL A 103 1.06 -7.03 -6.88
CA VAL A 103 -0.29 -7.57 -6.69
C VAL A 103 -0.37 -8.91 -7.42
N GLU A 104 -0.27 -10.00 -6.67
CA GLU A 104 -0.39 -11.36 -7.19
C GLU A 104 -1.86 -11.70 -7.46
N VAL A 105 -2.16 -12.16 -8.68
CA VAL A 105 -3.51 -12.46 -9.15
C VAL A 105 -3.62 -13.88 -9.69
N ALA A 106 -4.80 -14.48 -9.52
CA ALA A 106 -5.16 -15.76 -10.14
C ALA A 106 -5.30 -15.64 -11.66
N CYS A 107 -5.87 -14.53 -12.13
CA CYS A 107 -5.93 -14.17 -13.54
C CYS A 107 -5.98 -12.65 -13.70
N LYS A 108 -5.47 -12.16 -14.83
CA LYS A 108 -5.51 -10.73 -15.15
C LYS A 108 -6.93 -10.32 -15.54
N THR A 109 -7.46 -9.31 -14.86
CA THR A 109 -8.73 -8.66 -15.22
C THR A 109 -8.48 -7.19 -15.60
N PRO A 110 -9.33 -6.60 -16.45
CA PRO A 110 -9.28 -5.16 -16.71
C PRO A 110 -9.81 -4.32 -15.53
N VAL A 111 -10.39 -4.97 -14.51
CA VAL A 111 -10.99 -4.29 -13.34
C VAL A 111 -9.89 -3.84 -12.38
N LEU A 112 -8.91 -4.71 -12.11
CA LEU A 112 -7.85 -4.42 -11.14
C LEU A 112 -7.08 -3.11 -11.44
N PRO A 113 -6.61 -2.85 -12.68
CA PRO A 113 -5.96 -1.57 -12.99
C PRO A 113 -6.86 -0.36 -12.70
N ALA A 114 -8.15 -0.44 -13.06
CA ALA A 114 -9.09 0.66 -12.81
C ALA A 114 -9.33 0.90 -11.31
N VAL A 115 -9.36 -0.17 -10.49
CA VAL A 115 -9.46 -0.06 -9.03
C VAL A 115 -8.20 0.57 -8.45
N ILE A 116 -7.02 0.16 -8.91
CA ILE A 116 -5.74 0.72 -8.47
C ILE A 116 -5.67 2.21 -8.82
N ASP A 117 -6.02 2.59 -10.05
CA ASP A 117 -6.02 3.98 -10.49
C ASP A 117 -6.98 4.85 -9.66
N ALA A 118 -8.19 4.36 -9.41
CA ALA A 118 -9.18 5.08 -8.61
C ALA A 118 -8.74 5.22 -7.13
N LEU A 119 -8.17 4.17 -6.56
CA LEU A 119 -7.62 4.20 -5.20
C LEU A 119 -6.42 5.16 -5.10
N ASN A 120 -5.54 5.14 -6.11
CA ASN A 120 -4.39 6.03 -6.20
C ASN A 120 -4.82 7.50 -6.29
N GLU A 121 -5.83 7.81 -7.09
CA GLU A 121 -6.41 9.15 -7.19
C GLU A 121 -6.99 9.60 -5.84
N ALA A 122 -7.83 8.77 -5.21
CA ALA A 122 -8.45 9.08 -3.93
C ALA A 122 -7.42 9.29 -2.81
N LEU A 123 -6.40 8.43 -2.70
CA LEU A 123 -5.31 8.59 -1.75
C LEU A 123 -4.49 9.84 -2.02
N SER A 124 -4.16 10.13 -3.28
CA SER A 124 -3.39 11.33 -3.64
C SER A 124 -4.14 12.61 -3.25
N GLN A 125 -5.47 12.63 -3.41
CA GLN A 125 -6.31 13.75 -2.97
C GLN A 125 -6.34 13.86 -1.43
N ALA A 126 -6.58 12.74 -0.73
CA ALA A 126 -6.68 12.74 0.73
C ALA A 126 -5.34 13.11 1.40
N ILE A 127 -4.23 12.59 0.88
CA ILE A 127 -2.88 12.88 1.36
C ILE A 127 -2.43 14.28 0.94
N GLY A 128 -2.85 14.77 -0.24
CA GLY A 128 -2.65 16.16 -0.64
C GLY A 128 -3.36 17.17 0.26
N GLY A 129 -4.45 16.77 0.94
CA GLY A 129 -5.05 17.56 2.02
C GLY A 129 -4.21 17.58 3.31
N LEU A 130 -3.33 16.59 3.50
CA LEU A 130 -2.48 16.44 4.68
C LEU A 130 -1.11 17.10 4.50
N LEU A 131 -0.51 17.00 3.31
CA LEU A 131 0.87 17.40 3.02
C LEU A 131 0.94 18.60 2.06
N PRO A 132 1.92 19.49 2.21
CA PRO A 132 2.07 20.67 1.34
C PRO A 132 2.45 20.30 -0.10
N GLU A 133 3.17 19.20 -0.31
CA GLU A 133 3.56 18.69 -1.63
C GLU A 133 3.18 17.20 -1.73
N PRO A 134 2.00 16.87 -2.29
CA PRO A 134 1.63 15.47 -2.50
C PRO A 134 2.46 14.83 -3.63
N PRO A 135 2.76 13.54 -3.54
CA PRO A 135 3.35 12.81 -4.66
C PRO A 135 2.39 12.79 -5.86
N ARG A 136 2.92 12.71 -7.07
CA ARG A 136 2.15 12.64 -8.34
C ARG A 136 1.41 11.29 -8.55
N GLY A 137 1.44 10.44 -7.54
CA GLY A 137 0.84 9.12 -7.46
C GLY A 137 1.34 8.47 -6.18
N TYR A 138 0.44 7.99 -5.34
CA TYR A 138 0.77 7.35 -4.08
C TYR A 138 1.03 5.86 -4.20
N ILE A 139 0.47 5.20 -5.22
CA ILE A 139 0.63 3.77 -5.49
C ILE A 139 1.30 3.58 -6.85
N GLU A 140 2.34 2.76 -6.89
CA GLU A 140 2.91 2.16 -8.09
C GLU A 140 2.73 0.65 -7.98
N ALA A 141 1.79 0.08 -8.74
CA ALA A 141 1.45 -1.33 -8.64
C ALA A 141 1.90 -2.13 -9.87
N ILE A 142 2.55 -3.27 -9.62
CA ILE A 142 2.90 -4.27 -10.63
C ILE A 142 2.00 -5.48 -10.44
N VAL A 143 1.16 -5.78 -11.43
CA VAL A 143 0.33 -6.98 -11.43
C VAL A 143 1.18 -8.20 -11.76
N VAL A 144 1.19 -9.16 -10.84
CA VAL A 144 1.93 -10.41 -10.92
C VAL A 144 0.96 -11.57 -11.19
N ASP A 145 1.15 -12.27 -12.30
CA ASP A 145 0.48 -13.52 -12.62
C ASP A 145 1.50 -14.67 -12.77
N GLU A 146 1.05 -15.83 -13.21
CA GLU A 146 1.90 -17.02 -13.33
C GLU A 146 3.12 -16.76 -14.24
N ASP A 147 2.96 -15.96 -15.30
CA ASP A 147 4.02 -15.70 -16.28
C ASP A 147 5.17 -14.85 -15.73
N ASN A 148 4.91 -13.99 -14.74
CA ASN A 148 5.90 -13.08 -14.17
C ASN A 148 6.10 -13.26 -12.66
N ARG A 149 5.59 -14.35 -12.06
CA ARG A 149 5.71 -14.71 -10.63
C ARG A 149 7.14 -14.69 -10.08
N ARG A 150 8.15 -14.84 -10.94
CA ARG A 150 9.57 -14.67 -10.60
C ARG A 150 9.92 -13.30 -10.00
N LEU A 151 9.09 -12.27 -10.24
CA LEU A 151 9.27 -10.93 -9.66
C LEU A 151 9.15 -10.92 -8.13
N LEU A 152 8.46 -11.91 -7.55
CA LEU A 152 8.33 -12.07 -6.09
C LEU A 152 9.55 -12.78 -5.45
N ARG A 153 10.50 -13.24 -6.27
CA ARG A 153 11.70 -13.93 -5.76
C ARG A 153 12.84 -12.92 -5.58
N PRO A 154 13.77 -13.17 -4.64
CA PRO A 154 15.00 -12.39 -4.56
C PRO A 154 15.72 -12.42 -5.91
N ARG A 155 16.20 -11.27 -6.39
CA ARG A 155 16.98 -11.22 -7.62
C ARG A 155 18.40 -11.71 -7.32
N ALA A 156 18.90 -12.62 -8.15
CA ALA A 156 20.23 -13.23 -7.97
C ALA A 156 21.40 -12.30 -8.33
N TYR A 157 21.13 -11.18 -9.01
CA TYR A 157 22.13 -10.17 -9.37
C TYR A 157 21.70 -8.82 -8.78
N GLY A 158 22.55 -8.28 -7.90
CA GLY A 158 22.21 -7.15 -7.02
C GLY A 158 21.41 -7.65 -5.81
N TYR A 159 21.80 -7.26 -4.59
CA TYR A 159 21.02 -7.57 -3.39
C TYR A 159 19.69 -6.81 -3.46
N HIS A 160 18.65 -7.45 -4.01
CA HIS A 160 17.26 -7.03 -3.83
C HIS A 160 16.52 -8.14 -3.08
N PRO A 161 16.08 -7.92 -1.83
CA PRO A 161 15.31 -8.88 -1.07
C PRO A 161 13.99 -9.16 -1.78
N ALA A 162 13.38 -10.28 -1.42
CA ALA A 162 12.01 -10.54 -1.82
C ALA A 162 11.09 -9.42 -1.29
N PRO A 163 10.07 -9.02 -2.06
CA PRO A 163 8.99 -8.19 -1.56
C PRO A 163 8.38 -8.77 -0.28
N ILE A 164 7.99 -7.90 0.66
CA ILE A 164 7.36 -8.34 1.91
C ILE A 164 5.87 -8.57 1.67
N LEU A 165 5.36 -9.73 2.09
CA LEU A 165 3.92 -10.01 2.06
C LEU A 165 3.18 -9.08 3.03
N LEU A 166 2.28 -8.26 2.52
CA LEU A 166 1.42 -7.38 3.31
C LEU A 166 0.12 -8.08 3.72
N ALA A 167 -0.52 -8.73 2.75
CA ALA A 167 -1.76 -9.48 2.94
C ALA A 167 -1.90 -10.55 1.86
N ALA A 168 -2.52 -11.67 2.22
CA ALA A 168 -2.92 -12.73 1.30
C ALA A 168 -4.35 -13.12 1.62
N ARG A 169 -5.07 -13.59 0.60
CA ARG A 169 -6.34 -14.27 0.80
C ARG A 169 -6.09 -15.57 1.55
N GLU A 170 -6.83 -15.80 2.62
CA GLU A 170 -6.80 -17.10 3.29
C GLU A 170 -7.28 -18.17 2.31
N ASP A 171 -6.48 -19.23 2.12
CA ASP A 171 -6.90 -20.41 1.36
C ASP A 171 -8.03 -21.10 2.14
N THR A 172 -9.27 -20.65 1.98
CA THR A 172 -10.46 -21.42 2.36
C THR A 172 -10.68 -22.52 1.33
N ASP A 173 -9.74 -23.48 1.27
CA ASP A 173 -9.98 -24.85 0.83
C ASP A 173 -8.70 -25.69 1.03
N LYS A 174 -8.55 -26.20 2.24
CA LYS A 174 -8.09 -27.59 2.38
C LYS A 174 -9.25 -28.37 2.97
N PRO A 175 -9.89 -29.29 2.22
CA PRO A 175 -10.66 -30.32 2.87
C PRO A 175 -9.69 -31.04 3.81
N GLU A 176 -10.05 -31.10 5.10
CA GLU A 176 -9.44 -32.04 6.03
C GLU A 176 -9.63 -33.44 5.44
N THR A 177 -8.60 -33.95 4.78
CA THR A 177 -8.52 -35.36 4.43
C THR A 177 -8.12 -36.14 5.69
N GLU A 178 -9.14 -36.83 6.20
CA GLU A 178 -9.16 -38.02 7.07
C GLU A 178 -8.62 -37.95 8.50
#